data_AF-A0A844EIU5-F1
#
_entry.id   AF-A0A844EIU5-F1
#
_cell.length_a   1.000
_cell.length_b   1.000
_cell.length_c   1.000
_cell.angle_alpha   90.00
_cell.angle_beta   90.00
_cell.angle_gamma   90.00
#
_symmetry.space_group_name_H-M   'P 1'
#
loop_
_entity.id
_entity.type
_entity.pdbx_description
1 polymer ?
#
loop_
_entity_poly.entity_id
_entity_poly.type
_entity_poly.pdbx_seq_one_letter_code
_entity_poly.pdbx_strand_id
1 'polypeptide(L)' 'TLDNYNYAIKPTSPSTWTQKWKFKTNGVVGSAPVLASNGTLYTATYNNIFYAINSGTGQVKWSKTTSNGFKGYPVID' A
#
# COMPACT_ATOMS: atom_id res chain seq x y z
N THR A 1 -2.34 -10.51 -2.12
CA THR A 1 -3.29 -11.34 -1.35
C THR A 1 -4.64 -10.63 -1.32
N LEU A 2 -5.76 -11.35 -1.32
CA LEU A 2 -7.10 -10.75 -1.20
C LEU A 2 -7.51 -10.55 0.27
N ASP A 3 -6.53 -10.41 1.17
CA ASP A 3 -6.71 -10.45 2.62
C ASP A 3 -6.91 -9.07 3.26
N ASN A 4 -7.00 -8.01 2.45
CA ASN A 4 -7.15 -6.62 2.90
C ASN A 4 -5.94 -6.11 3.72
N TYR A 5 -4.72 -6.46 3.33
CA TYR A 5 -3.51 -5.93 3.94
C TYR A 5 -2.50 -5.40 2.93
N ASN A 6 -1.82 -4.34 3.31
CA ASN A 6 -0.52 -3.97 2.75
C ASN A 6 0.60 -4.51 3.64
N TYR A 7 1.69 -4.93 3.02
CA TYR A 7 2.86 -5.49 3.70
C TYR A 7 4.12 -4.82 3.18
N ALA A 8 5.10 -4.62 4.06
CA ALA A 8 6.49 -4.50 3.63
C ALA A 8 7.31 -5.65 4.19
N ILE A 9 8.12 -6.22 3.32
CA ILE A 9 9.09 -7.27 3.65
C ILE A 9 10.51 -6.74 3.44
N LYS A 10 11.46 -7.21 4.26
CA LYS A 10 12.89 -6.92 4.13
C LYS A 10 13.62 -8.23 3.85
N PRO A 11 14.47 -8.32 2.82
CA PRO A 11 15.42 -9.43 2.72
C PRO A 11 16.41 -9.34 3.87
N THR A 12 16.58 -10.44 4.60
CA THR A 12 17.57 -10.58 5.68
C THR A 12 18.72 -11.51 5.28
N SER A 13 18.50 -12.39 4.31
CA SER A 13 19.52 -13.16 3.59
C SER A 13 18.97 -13.56 2.21
N PRO A 14 19.78 -14.15 1.31
CA PRO A 14 19.34 -14.57 -0.04
C PRO A 14 18.06 -15.43 -0.08
N SER A 15 17.75 -16.14 1.01
CA SER A 15 16.58 -17.04 1.11
C SER A 15 15.59 -16.66 2.21
N THR A 16 15.84 -15.57 2.96
CA THR A 16 15.02 -15.20 4.12
C THR A 16 14.52 -13.78 4.04
N TRP A 17 13.24 -13.60 4.38
CA TRP A 17 12.56 -12.32 4.39
C TRP A 17 11.83 -12.15 5.72
N THR A 18 11.89 -10.95 6.30
CA THR A 18 11.15 -10.61 7.51
C THR A 18 10.12 -9.53 7.21
N GLN A 19 8.95 -9.62 7.85
CA GLN A 19 7.93 -8.58 7.76
C GLN A 19 8.41 -7.35 8.54
N LYS A 20 8.52 -6.19 7.87
CA LYS A 20 8.78 -4.90 8.53
C LYS A 20 7.53 -4.37 9.19
N TRP A 21 6.44 -4.36 8.44
CA TRP A 21 5.15 -3.86 8.91
C TRP A 21 4.01 -4.52 8.13
N LYS A 22 2.82 -4.47 8.73
CA LYS A 22 1.56 -4.94 8.18
C LYS A 22 0.49 -3.89 8.49
N PHE A 23 -0.23 -3.46 7.46
CA PHE A 23 -1.30 -2.46 7.58
C PHE A 23 -2.61 -3.03 7.03
N LYS A 24 -3.66 -3.02 7.85
CA LYS A 24 -5.00 -3.47 7.43
C LYS A 24 -5.70 -2.37 6.64
N THR A 25 -6.14 -2.69 5.43
CA THR A 25 -6.93 -1.79 4.59
C THR A 25 -8.42 -2.07 4.75
N ASN A 26 -9.25 -1.07 4.49
CA ASN A 26 -10.71 -1.21 4.51
C ASN A 26 -11.22 -1.62 3.13
N GLY A 27 -10.64 -2.69 2.58
CA GLY A 27 -10.97 -3.21 1.25
C GLY A 27 -9.78 -3.94 0.64
N VAL A 28 -10.06 -4.72 -0.39
CA VAL A 28 -9.05 -5.55 -1.02
C VAL A 28 -8.06 -4.66 -1.74
N VAL A 29 -6.77 -4.83 -1.45
CA VAL A 29 -5.70 -4.14 -2.18
C VAL A 29 -5.61 -4.77 -3.57
N GLY A 30 -6.19 -4.07 -4.54
CA GLY A 30 -6.26 -4.53 -5.93
C GLY A 30 -5.18 -3.95 -6.83
N SER A 31 -4.48 -2.92 -6.36
CA SER A 31 -3.48 -2.18 -7.14
C SER A 31 -2.05 -2.49 -6.67
N ALA A 32 -1.10 -2.48 -7.60
CA ALA A 32 0.31 -2.43 -7.27
C ALA A 32 0.62 -1.07 -6.61
N PRO A 33 1.28 -1.04 -5.44
CA PRO A 33 1.60 0.22 -4.78
C PRO A 33 2.77 0.93 -5.48
N VAL A 34 2.80 2.26 -5.38
CA VAL A 34 3.90 3.11 -5.92
C VAL A 34 4.64 3.78 -4.79
N LEU A 35 5.98 3.71 -4.82
CA LEU A 35 6.85 4.37 -3.85
C LEU A 35 7.39 5.68 -4.42
N ALA A 36 7.02 6.80 -3.79
CA ALA A 36 7.56 8.12 -4.09
C ALA A 36 8.99 8.30 -3.57
N SER A 37 9.75 9.20 -4.20
CA SER A 37 11.10 9.60 -3.78
C SER A 37 11.15 10.12 -2.34
N ASN A 38 10.06 10.72 -1.85
CA ASN A 38 9.93 11.18 -0.46
C ASN A 38 9.58 10.07 0.57
N GLY A 39 9.60 8.80 0.15
CA GLY A 39 9.30 7.65 1.02
C GLY A 39 7.81 7.43 1.29
N THR A 40 6.92 8.04 0.52
CA THR A 40 5.47 7.77 0.61
C THR A 40 5.09 6.62 -0.32
N LEU A 41 4.47 5.59 0.22
CA LEU A 41 3.86 4.50 -0.51
C LEU A 41 2.39 4.83 -0.78
N TYR A 42 1.99 4.86 -2.05
CA TYR A 42 0.61 5.05 -2.48
C TYR A 42 -0.01 3.73 -2.90
N THR A 43 -1.20 3.45 -2.41
CA THR A 43 -1.93 2.22 -2.71
C THR A 43 -3.43 2.48 -2.73
N ALA A 44 -4.15 1.71 -3.55
CA ALA A 44 -5.60 1.80 -3.69
C ALA A 44 -6.27 0.44 -3.52
N THR A 45 -7.44 0.46 -2.88
CA THR A 45 -8.30 -0.73 -2.72
C THR A 45 -9.40 -0.77 -3.79
N TYR A 46 -9.95 -1.95 -4.03
CA TYR A 46 -11.14 -2.12 -4.88
C TYR A 46 -12.39 -1.41 -4.34
N ASN A 47 -12.37 -1.00 -3.06
CA ASN A 47 -13.44 -0.24 -2.41
C ASN A 47 -13.24 1.29 -2.57
N ASN A 48 -12.43 1.73 -3.53
CA ASN A 48 -12.18 3.14 -3.84
C ASN A 48 -11.51 3.93 -2.71
N ILE A 49 -10.69 3.26 -1.89
CA ILE A 49 -9.94 3.92 -0.82
C ILE A 49 -8.48 4.01 -1.23
N PHE A 50 -7.96 5.24 -1.27
CA PHE A 50 -6.57 5.58 -1.48
C PHE A 50 -5.88 5.79 -0.15
N TYR A 51 -4.65 5.29 -0.04
CA TYR A 51 -3.81 5.46 1.13
C TYR A 51 -2.47 6.05 0.72
N ALA A 52 -2.00 7.03 1.48
CA ALA A 52 -0.59 7.40 1.54
C ALA A 52 0.00 6.85 2.83
N ILE A 53 1.04 6.04 2.71
CA ILE A 53 1.64 5.29 3.81
C ILE A 53 3.12 5.67 3.90
N ASN A 54 3.64 5.88 5.11
CA ASN A 54 5.08 5.99 5.31
C ASN A 54 5.73 4.62 5.06
N SER A 55 6.60 4.50 4.05
CA SER A 55 7.17 3.21 3.65
C SER A 55 8.10 2.58 4.70
N GLY A 56 8.68 3.41 5.58
CA GLY A 56 9.55 2.96 6.66
C GLY A 56 8.79 2.36 7.84
N THR A 57 7.65 2.96 8.20
CA THR A 57 6.91 2.60 9.43
C THR A 57 5.59 1.86 9.18
N GLY A 58 5.03 1.96 7.97
CA GLY A 58 3.70 1.44 7.65
C GLY A 58 2.55 2.30 8.18
N GLN A 59 2.85 3.48 8.75
CA GLN A 59 1.82 4.40 9.25
C GLN A 59 1.12 5.14 8.11
N VAL A 60 -0.21 5.24 8.19
CA VAL A 60 -1.02 6.02 7.25
C VAL A 60 -0.79 7.51 7.48
N LYS A 61 -0.32 8.20 6.45
CA LYS A 61 -0.24 9.67 6.42
C LYS A 61 -1.63 10.27 6.16
N TRP A 62 -2.39 9.68 5.23
CA TRP A 62 -3.79 10.01 4.98
C TRP A 62 -4.49 8.88 4.22
N SER A 63 -5.82 8.89 4.26
CA SER A 63 -6.67 8.09 3.38
C SER A 63 -7.77 8.95 2.74
N LYS A 64 -8.21 8.55 1.54
CA LYS A 64 -9.28 9.24 0.81
C LYS A 64 -10.17 8.23 0.09
N THR A 65 -11.48 8.32 0.32
CA THR A 65 -12.47 7.52 -0.39
C THR A 65 -13.03 8.30 -1.58
N THR A 66 -13.13 7.69 -2.75
CA THR A 66 -13.76 8.29 -3.95
C THR A 66 -15.10 7.62 -4.26
N SER A 67 -16.05 8.39 -4.80
CA SER A 67 -17.40 7.90 -5.11
C SER A 67 -17.48 7.03 -6.36
N ASN A 68 -16.48 7.10 -7.26
CA ASN A 68 -16.42 6.31 -8.48
C ASN A 68 -15.25 5.32 -8.47
N GLY A 69 -15.53 4.14 -9.04
CA GLY A 69 -14.64 2.98 -9.19
C GLY A 69 -13.32 3.32 -9.87
N PHE A 70 -12.22 3.43 -9.13
CA PHE A 70 -10.89 3.44 -9.75
C PHE A 70 -10.42 2.01 -9.98
N LYS A 71 -10.35 1.60 -11.25
CA LYS A 71 -9.69 0.34 -11.67
C LYS A 71 -8.24 0.56 -12.14
N GLY A 72 -7.71 1.77 -11.98
CA GLY A 72 -6.35 2.14 -12.42
C GLY A 72 -5.29 1.86 -11.35
N TYR A 73 -4.06 1.63 -11.81
CA TYR A 73 -2.88 1.60 -10.94
C TYR A 73 -2.51 3.04 -10.54
N PRO A 74 -2.13 3.30 -9.27
CA PRO A 74 -1.56 4.59 -8.92
C PRO A 74 -0.30 4.81 -9.78
N VAL A 75 -0.09 6.04 -10.25
CA VAL A 75 1.14 6.48 -10.92
C VAL A 75 1.62 7.75 -10.23
N ILE A 76 2.94 7.92 -10.18
CA ILE A 76 3.59 9.16 -9.73
C ILE A 76 4.43 9.68 -10.88
N ASP A 77 4.40 10.99 -11.10
CA ASP A 77 5.27 11.72 -12.04
C ASP A 77 6.63 12.02 -11.38
#